data_AF-A0A2G2XC89-F1
#
_entry.id   AF-A0A2G2XC89-F1
#
_cell.length_a   1.000
_cell.length_b   1.000
_cell.length_c   1.000
_cell.angle_alpha   90.00
_cell.angle_beta   90.00
_cell.angle_gamma   90.00
#
_symmetry.space_group_name_H-M   'P 1'
#
loop_
_entity.id
_entity.type
_entity.pdbx_description
1 polymer ?
#
loop_
_entity_poly.entity_id
_entity_poly.type
_entity_poly.pdbx_seq_one_letter_code
_entity_poly.pdbx_strand_id
1 'polypeptide(L)'
;MSGFLDQKVHTNWSMIEAYQDKMGNPFEVQYVEGIVQQTIGNLDCGPFIAAYAEYLRDGLQVPNDGLDAGLLRKRYATLVWKYGEAKDQKSYASDIKDP
;
A
#
# COMPACT_ATOMS: atom_id res chain seq x y z
N MET A 1 -8.83 21.08 -3.87
CA MET A 1 -7.43 20.69 -4.13
C MET A 1 -6.82 20.32 -2.79
N SER A 2 -6.47 19.05 -2.58
CA SER A 2 -5.90 18.54 -1.34
C SER A 2 -4.43 18.93 -1.27
N GLY A 3 -4.04 19.67 -0.23
CA GLY A 3 -2.64 20.08 0.03
C GLY A 3 -1.72 18.94 0.47
N PHE A 4 -2.06 17.70 0.14
CA PHE A 4 -1.32 16.50 0.53
C PHE A 4 -0.24 16.11 -0.50
N LEU A 5 -0.39 16.52 -1.76
CA LEU A 5 0.48 16.14 -2.88
C LEU A 5 1.16 17.37 -3.51
N ASP A 6 1.71 18.25 -2.68
CA ASP A 6 2.19 19.56 -3.17
C ASP A 6 3.58 19.48 -3.85
N GLN A 7 4.30 18.36 -3.70
CA GLN A 7 5.65 18.21 -4.24
C GLN A 7 5.74 17.15 -5.35
N LYS A 8 5.59 17.60 -6.60
CA LYS A 8 5.96 16.81 -7.78
C LYS A 8 7.43 17.02 -8.11
N VAL A 9 8.33 16.37 -7.37
CA VAL A 9 9.75 16.34 -7.75
C VAL A 9 9.90 15.36 -8.92
N HIS A 10 10.32 15.86 -10.08
CA HIS A 10 10.66 14.97 -11.19
C HIS A 10 11.94 14.21 -10.84
N THR A 11 11.80 12.93 -10.47
CA THR A 11 12.95 12.06 -10.22
C THR A 11 13.74 11.89 -11.51
N ASN A 12 14.95 12.43 -11.54
CA ASN A 12 15.85 12.27 -12.68
C ASN A 12 16.46 10.86 -12.69
N TRP A 13 15.74 9.91 -13.27
CA TRP A 13 16.15 8.51 -13.40
C TRP A 13 17.51 8.32 -14.11
N SER A 14 17.93 9.29 -14.93
CA SER A 14 19.22 9.22 -15.65
C SER A 14 20.45 9.26 -14.76
N MET A 15 20.31 9.80 -13.55
CA MET A 15 21.39 9.86 -12.56
C MET A 15 21.57 8.55 -11.78
N ILE A 16 20.69 7.56 -11.96
CA ILE A 16 20.77 6.28 -11.26
C ILE A 16 21.27 5.21 -12.23
N GLU A 17 22.54 4.81 -12.10
CA GLU A 17 23.20 3.85 -13.01
C GLU A 17 22.41 2.55 -13.21
N ALA A 18 21.77 2.04 -12.15
CA ALA A 18 20.98 0.81 -12.19
C ALA A 18 19.67 0.89 -13.02
N TYR A 19 19.29 2.07 -13.51
CA TYR A 19 18.04 2.30 -14.26
C TYR A 19 18.26 2.94 -15.64
N GLN A 20 19.51 3.13 -16.08
CA GLN A 20 19.83 3.76 -17.38
C GLN A 20 19.20 3.01 -18.57
N ASP A 21 19.14 1.67 -18.52
CA ASP A 21 18.53 0.81 -19.52
C ASP A 21 16.99 0.83 -19.50
N LYS A 22 16.38 1.34 -18.42
CA LYS A 22 14.92 1.34 -18.19
C LYS A 22 14.25 2.68 -18.49
N MET A 23 14.96 3.60 -19.12
CA MET A 23 14.49 4.96 -19.43
C MET A 23 13.50 5.06 -20.60
N GLY A 24 13.12 3.95 -21.24
CA GLY A 24 12.16 3.93 -22.33
C GLY A 24 10.71 4.27 -21.94
N ASN A 25 10.38 4.20 -20.64
CA ASN A 25 9.05 4.56 -20.12
C ASN A 25 9.12 5.04 -18.65
N PRO A 26 9.60 6.26 -18.39
CA PRO A 26 9.67 6.79 -17.03
C PRO A 26 8.26 7.14 -16.50
N PHE A 27 8.03 6.91 -15.23
CA PHE A 27 6.83 7.37 -14.52
C PHE A 27 7.19 8.41 -13.45
N GLU A 28 6.24 9.29 -13.13
CA GLU A 28 6.41 10.26 -12.05
C GLU A 28 6.38 9.56 -10.70
N VAL A 29 7.38 9.84 -9.86
CA VAL A 29 7.39 9.45 -8.45
C VAL A 29 7.08 10.69 -7.64
N GLN A 30 6.06 10.59 -6.77
CA GLN A 30 5.73 11.64 -5.82
C GLN A 30 6.19 11.20 -4.44
N TYR A 31 6.98 12.05 -3.80
CA TYR A 31 7.31 11.91 -2.40
C TYR A 31 6.24 12.61 -1.58
N VAL A 32 5.78 11.95 -0.53
CA VAL A 32 4.82 12.52 0.39
C VAL A 32 5.49 12.67 1.75
N GLU A 33 5.61 13.91 2.20
CA GLU A 33 6.20 14.26 3.49
C GLU A 33 5.13 14.44 4.56
N GLY A 34 5.55 14.51 5.83
CA GLY A 34 4.65 14.75 6.96
C GLY A 34 3.71 13.59 7.29
N ILE A 35 3.88 12.45 6.63
CA ILE A 35 3.15 11.22 6.92
C ILE A 35 3.60 10.64 8.26
N VAL A 36 2.65 10.24 9.10
CA VAL A 36 2.96 9.57 10.37
C VAL A 36 3.57 8.19 10.12
N GLN A 37 4.77 8.00 10.67
CA GLN A 37 5.47 6.73 10.60
C GLN A 37 5.04 5.80 11.72
N GLN A 38 5.18 4.50 11.49
CA GLN A 38 5.06 3.52 12.57
C GLN A 38 6.11 3.80 13.66
N THR A 39 5.74 3.63 14.93
CA THR A 39 6.68 3.76 16.05
C THR A 39 7.82 2.74 15.93
N ILE A 40 9.04 3.17 16.25
CA ILE A 40 10.21 2.27 16.30
C ILE A 40 9.93 1.11 17.25
N GLY A 41 10.26 -0.12 16.83
CA GLY A 41 9.99 -1.34 17.59
C GLY A 41 8.60 -1.94 17.36
N ASN A 42 7.74 -1.30 16.56
CA ASN A 42 6.48 -1.89 16.13
C ASN A 42 6.70 -2.90 14.97
N LEU A 43 6.11 -4.09 15.08
CA LEU A 43 6.18 -5.17 14.09
C LEU A 43 5.01 -5.17 13.09
N ASP A 44 4.07 -4.22 13.21
CA ASP A 44 2.85 -4.14 12.38
C ASP A 44 3.08 -3.38 11.05
N CYS A 45 4.25 -3.50 10.42
CA CYS A 45 4.57 -2.77 9.18
C CYS A 45 3.63 -3.11 8.01
N GLY A 46 3.24 -4.38 7.88
CA GLY A 46 2.30 -4.85 6.85
C GLY A 46 0.94 -4.15 6.93
N PRO A 47 0.23 -4.24 8.09
CA PRO A 47 -1.02 -3.52 8.31
C PRO A 47 -0.93 -2.01 8.05
N PHE A 48 0.17 -1.36 8.44
CA PHE A 48 0.39 0.05 8.14
C PHE A 48 0.44 0.32 6.64
N ILE A 49 1.27 -0.41 5.89
CA ILE A 49 1.41 -0.25 4.42
C ILE A 49 0.08 -0.51 3.72
N ALA A 50 -0.66 -1.54 4.13
CA ALA A 50 -1.96 -1.86 3.57
C ALA A 50 -2.97 -0.72 3.79
N ALA A 51 -2.99 -0.13 4.98
CA ALA A 51 -3.84 1.03 5.27
C ALA A 51 -3.47 2.22 4.39
N TYR A 52 -2.18 2.54 4.24
CA TYR A 52 -1.72 3.59 3.33
C TYR A 52 -2.19 3.38 1.89
N ALA A 53 -2.09 2.15 1.38
CA ALA A 53 -2.56 1.82 0.05
C ALA A 53 -4.09 1.97 -0.09
N GLU A 54 -4.87 1.71 0.97
CA GLU A 54 -6.32 1.97 1.01
C GLU A 54 -6.61 3.47 0.95
N TYR A 55 -5.97 4.29 1.80
CA TYR A 55 -6.15 5.74 1.79
C TYR A 55 -5.85 6.36 0.42
N LEU A 56 -4.73 5.97 -0.19
CA LEU A 56 -4.33 6.45 -1.52
C LEU A 56 -5.32 6.02 -2.61
N ARG A 57 -5.80 4.77 -2.55
CA ARG A 57 -6.78 4.25 -3.51
C ARG A 57 -8.09 5.01 -3.44
N ASP A 58 -8.55 5.33 -2.23
CA ASP A 58 -9.81 6.01 -2.00
C ASP A 58 -9.68 7.55 -2.14
N GLY A 59 -8.47 8.06 -2.42
CA GLY A 59 -8.18 9.49 -2.51
C GLY A 59 -8.35 10.23 -1.17
N LEU A 60 -8.31 9.49 -0.06
CA LEU A 60 -8.47 10.00 1.29
C LEU A 60 -7.14 10.58 1.79
N GLN A 61 -7.23 11.64 2.60
CA GLN A 61 -6.05 12.14 3.30
C GLN A 61 -5.60 11.11 4.34
N VAL A 62 -4.29 10.85 4.36
CA VAL A 62 -3.68 10.06 5.42
C VAL A 62 -3.85 10.80 6.75
N PRO A 63 -4.26 10.11 7.83
CA PRO A 63 -4.35 10.71 9.16
C PRO A 63 -2.98 11.16 9.70
N ASN A 64 -2.90 12.39 10.20
CA ASN A 64 -1.69 12.97 10.79
C ASN A 64 -1.54 12.66 12.29
N ASP A 65 -2.54 12.05 12.92
CA ASP A 65 -2.58 11.59 14.30
C ASP A 65 -2.05 10.16 14.49
N GLY A 66 -1.68 9.51 13.39
CA GLY A 66 -1.12 8.16 13.37
C GLY A 66 -2.16 7.08 13.23
N LEU A 67 -1.72 5.91 12.77
CA LEU A 67 -2.59 4.75 12.62
C LEU A 67 -2.55 3.90 13.89
N ASP A 68 -3.71 3.58 14.45
CA ASP A 68 -3.81 2.64 15.57
C ASP A 68 -3.46 1.23 15.08
N ALA A 69 -2.25 0.78 15.41
CA ALA A 69 -1.73 -0.54 15.07
C ALA A 69 -2.64 -1.67 15.56
N GLY A 70 -3.20 -1.53 16.77
CA GLY A 70 -4.11 -2.50 17.37
C GLY A 70 -5.43 -2.59 16.61
N LEU A 71 -5.97 -1.45 16.20
CA LEU A 71 -7.19 -1.39 15.37
C LEU A 71 -6.95 -2.00 13.98
N LEU A 72 -5.84 -1.63 13.32
CA LEU A 72 -5.47 -2.17 12.02
C LEU A 72 -5.32 -3.70 12.07
N ARG A 73 -4.64 -4.22 13.09
CA ARG A 73 -4.48 -5.67 13.27
C ARG A 73 -5.83 -6.37 13.43
N LYS A 74 -6.75 -5.82 14.22
CA LYS A 74 -8.11 -6.38 14.39
C LYS A 74 -8.90 -6.37 13.07
N ARG A 75 -8.85 -5.26 12.33
CA ARG A 75 -9.53 -5.11 11.03
C ARG A 75 -9.01 -6.15 10.04
N TYR A 76 -7.69 -6.22 9.84
CA TYR A 76 -7.10 -7.16 8.89
C TYR A 76 -7.25 -8.61 9.32
N ALA A 77 -7.11 -8.94 10.60
CA ALA A 77 -7.38 -10.29 11.10
C ALA A 77 -8.82 -10.73 10.81
N THR A 78 -9.79 -9.83 10.99
CA THR A 78 -11.20 -10.08 10.68
C THR A 78 -11.44 -10.26 9.18
N LEU A 79 -10.79 -9.44 8.34
CA LEU A 79 -10.88 -9.56 6.88
C LEU A 79 -10.30 -10.89 6.39
N VAL A 80 -9.12 -11.27 6.90
CA VAL A 80 -8.45 -12.53 6.57
C VAL A 80 -9.30 -13.73 7.01
N TRP A 81 -9.88 -13.67 8.21
CA TRP A 81 -10.79 -14.70 8.70
C TRP A 81 -12.00 -14.89 7.79
N LYS A 82 -12.72 -13.81 7.48
CA LYS A 82 -13.90 -13.84 6.58
C LYS A 82 -13.56 -14.36 5.19
N TYR A 83 -12.38 -14.00 4.69
CA TYR A 83 -11.90 -14.52 3.41
C TYR A 83 -11.67 -16.04 3.45
N GLY A 84 -11.07 -16.53 4.55
CA GLY A 84 -10.92 -17.97 4.79
C GLY A 84 -12.26 -18.70 4.82
N GLU A 85 -13.23 -18.20 5.59
CA GLU A 85 -14.58 -18.78 5.63
C GLU A 85 -15.26 -18.81 4.25
N ALA A 86 -15.17 -17.72 3.50
CA ALA A 86 -15.74 -17.66 2.15
C ALA A 86 -15.05 -18.61 1.16
N LYS A 87 -13.75 -18.85 1.35
CA LYS A 87 -12.95 -19.81 0.58
C LYS A 87 -13.29 -21.25 0.91
N ASP A 88 -13.55 -21.56 2.17
CA ASP A 88 -13.94 -22.90 2.61
C ASP A 88 -15.37 -23.25 2.17
N GLN A 89 -16.26 -22.25 2.12
CA GLN A 89 -17.64 -22.42 1.63
C GLN A 89 -17.74 -22.58 0.10
N LYS A 90 -16.83 -21.96 -0.66
CA LYS A 90 -16.72 -22.17 -2.11
C LYS A 90 -15.78 -23.35 -2.35
N SER A 91 -16.31 -24.57 -2.40
CA SER A 91 -15.54 -25.73 -2.84
C SER A 91 -14.75 -25.36 -4.11
N TYR A 92 -13.43 -25.56 -4.07
CA TYR A 92 -12.57 -25.26 -5.20
C TYR A 92 -12.84 -26.25 -6.33
N ALA A 93 -13.81 -25.94 -7.19
CA ALA A 93 -13.84 -26.45 -8.55
C ALA A 93 -13.11 -25.42 -9.42
N SER A 94 -11.78 -25.53 -9.49
CA SER A 94 -11.06 -24.86 -10.57
C SER A 94 -11.27 -25.67 -11.84
N ASP A 95 -12.10 -25.18 -12.76
CA ASP A 95 -12.26 -25.73 -14.12
C ASP A 95 -11.03 -25.46 -15.01
N ILE A 96 -9.83 -25.50 -14.42
CA ILE A 96 -8.58 -25.41 -15.16
C ILE A 96 -8.32 -26.82 -15.69
N LYS A 97 -8.77 -27.07 -16.92
CA LYS A 97 -8.20 -28.13 -17.76
C LYS A 97 -6.77 -27.70 -18.08
N ASP A 98 -5.79 -28.49 -17.64
CA ASP A 98 -4.42 -28.37 -18.16
C ASP A 98 -4.44 -28.52 -19.69
N PRO A 99 -3.60 -27.75 -20.44
CA PRO A 99 -3.45 -27.89 -21.88
C PRO A 99 -3.02 -29.29 -22.34
#